data_AF-A0A2H6IQP9-F1
#
_entry.id   AF-A0A2H6IQP9-F1
#
_cell.length_a   1.000
_cell.length_b   1.000
_cell.length_c   1.000
_cell.angle_alpha   90.00
_cell.angle_beta   90.00
_cell.angle_gamma   90.00
#
_symmetry.space_group_name_H-M   'P 1'
#
loop_
_entity.id
_entity.type
_entity.pdbx_description
1 polymer ?
#
loop_
_entity_poly.entity_id
_entity_poly.type
_entity_poly.pdbx_seq_one_letter_code
_entity_poly.pdbx_strand_id
1 'polypeptide(L)'
;MVIIFFILMLIFLVYILVPLINESYWPFVSRGTFAVIQEEKKECIRAISDVDFEYEMGKLTKEDYMVTREFLKRQARPALEKERDFSKGITLKPGKEISKSLKKSITKEVLRICGKKLLS
;
A
#
# COMPACT_ATOMS: atom_id res chain seq x y z
N MET A 1 -7.14 -34.10 36.58
CA MET A 1 -5.94 -34.22 35.71
C MET A 1 -6.28 -34.16 34.22
N VAL A 2 -7.22 -34.98 33.72
CA VAL A 2 -7.61 -35.01 32.30
C VAL A 2 -8.13 -33.66 31.78
N ILE A 3 -8.94 -32.95 32.56
CA ILE A 3 -9.51 -31.64 32.19
C ILE A 3 -8.41 -30.58 31.97
N ILE A 4 -7.37 -30.59 32.80
CA ILE A 4 -6.24 -29.65 32.71
C ILE A 4 -5.43 -29.91 31.43
N PHE A 5 -5.27 -31.18 31.04
CA PHE A 5 -4.62 -31.57 29.80
C PHE A 5 -5.35 -31.02 28.58
N PHE A 6 -6.68 -31.12 28.54
CA PHE A 6 -7.50 -30.57 27.45
C PHE A 6 -7.40 -29.04 27.34
N ILE A 7 -7.40 -28.33 28.48
CA ILE A 7 -7.24 -26.87 28.50
C ILE A 7 -5.87 -26.45 27.96
N LEU A 8 -4.80 -27.14 28.37
CA LEU A 8 -3.46 -26.88 27.84
C LEU A 8 -3.38 -27.16 26.33
N MET A 9 -3.95 -28.26 25.88
CA MET A 9 -4.04 -28.60 24.45
C MET A 9 -4.74 -27.50 23.64
N LEU A 10 -5.84 -26.96 24.16
CA LEU A 10 -6.57 -25.86 23.53
C LEU A 10 -5.71 -24.58 23.44
N ILE A 11 -4.97 -24.26 24.49
CA ILE A 11 -4.08 -23.08 24.51
C ILE A 11 -2.97 -23.24 23.46
N PHE A 12 -2.34 -24.42 23.36
CA PHE A 12 -1.33 -24.68 22.33
C PHE A 12 -1.91 -24.61 20.91
N LEU A 13 -3.13 -25.13 20.71
CA LEU A 13 -3.82 -25.06 19.43
C LEU A 13 -4.05 -23.61 19.00
N VAL A 14 -4.58 -22.78 19.90
CA VAL A 14 -4.77 -21.35 19.64
C VAL A 14 -3.44 -20.64 19.43
N TYR A 15 -2.41 -20.99 20.21
CA TYR A 15 -1.07 -20.41 20.09
C TYR A 15 -0.41 -20.69 18.74
N ILE A 16 -0.70 -21.83 18.11
CA ILE A 16 -0.20 -22.16 16.76
C ILE A 16 -1.10 -21.58 15.66
N LEU A 17 -2.42 -21.59 15.86
CA LEU A 17 -3.38 -21.08 14.86
C LEU A 17 -3.32 -19.55 14.73
N VAL A 18 -3.13 -18.80 15.80
CA VAL A 18 -3.06 -17.33 15.79
C VAL A 18 -1.95 -16.78 14.88
N PRO A 19 -0.68 -17.22 14.99
CA PRO A 19 0.37 -16.78 14.07
C PRO A 19 0.10 -17.29 12.65
N LEU A 20 -0.43 -18.51 12.48
CA LEU A 20 -0.72 -19.07 11.15
C LEU A 20 -1.79 -18.27 10.39
N ILE A 21 -2.85 -17.83 11.08
CA ILE A 21 -3.91 -16.99 10.48
C ILE A 21 -3.41 -15.56 10.24
N ASN A 22 -2.60 -15.00 11.15
CA ASN A 22 -2.04 -13.66 10.98
C ASN A 22 -0.96 -13.60 9.88
N GLU A 23 -0.17 -14.66 9.70
CA GLU A 23 0.82 -14.77 8.64
C GLU A 23 0.19 -15.07 7.27
N SER A 24 -1.04 -15.59 7.21
CA SER A 24 -1.76 -15.76 5.93
C SER A 24 -2.03 -14.44 5.19
N TYR A 25 -1.75 -13.28 5.80
CA TYR A 25 -1.59 -12.01 5.08
C TYR A 25 -0.17 -11.92 4.49
N TRP A 26 0.16 -12.84 3.58
CA TRP A 26 1.47 -12.84 2.93
C TRP A 26 1.65 -11.54 2.11
N PRO A 27 2.66 -10.71 2.41
CA PRO A 27 2.92 -9.45 1.69
C PRO A 27 3.35 -9.68 0.23
N PHE A 28 3.47 -10.93 -0.20
CA PHE A 28 3.77 -11.33 -1.57
C PHE A 28 2.51 -11.41 -2.44
N VAL A 29 1.39 -11.91 -1.88
CA VAL A 29 0.10 -11.92 -2.58
C VAL A 29 -0.44 -10.50 -2.76
N SER A 30 -0.31 -9.67 -1.72
CA SER A 30 -0.67 -8.25 -1.82
C SER A 30 0.23 -7.48 -2.80
N ARG A 31 1.50 -7.87 -2.96
CA ARG A 31 2.42 -7.27 -3.94
C ARG A 31 2.06 -7.65 -5.37
N GLY A 32 1.65 -8.89 -5.63
CA GLY A 32 1.19 -9.32 -6.95
C GLY A 32 -0.05 -8.55 -7.42
N THR A 33 -1.09 -8.49 -6.59
CA THR A 33 -2.31 -7.74 -6.93
C THR A 33 -2.07 -6.24 -7.05
N PHE A 34 -1.20 -5.67 -6.20
CA PHE A 34 -0.85 -4.26 -6.29
C PHE A 34 -0.03 -3.92 -7.53
N ALA A 35 0.89 -4.81 -7.95
CA ALA A 35 1.66 -4.64 -9.18
C ALA A 35 0.75 -4.57 -10.40
N VAL A 36 -0.25 -5.46 -10.49
CA VAL A 36 -1.25 -5.45 -11.57
C VAL A 36 -2.04 -4.14 -11.58
N ILE A 37 -2.50 -3.67 -10.42
CA ILE A 37 -3.24 -2.39 -10.32
C ILE A 37 -2.35 -1.19 -10.74
N GLN A 38 -1.06 -1.21 -10.39
CA GLN A 38 -0.12 -0.17 -10.80
C GLN A 38 0.18 -0.21 -12.30
N GLU A 39 0.25 -1.40 -12.89
CA GLU A 39 0.49 -1.60 -14.32
C GLU A 39 -0.69 -1.09 -15.15
N GLU A 40 -1.93 -1.48 -14.79
CA GLU A 40 -3.17 -0.97 -15.41
C GLU A 40 -3.22 0.57 -15.39
N LYS A 41 -2.86 1.19 -14.26
CA LYS A 41 -2.78 2.65 -14.13
C LYS A 41 -1.73 3.26 -15.06
N LYS A 42 -0.54 2.68 -15.11
CA LYS A 42 0.57 3.17 -15.91
C LYS A 42 0.20 3.18 -17.39
N GLU A 43 -0.46 2.12 -17.87
CA GLU A 43 -0.96 2.03 -19.23
C GLU A 43 -2.00 3.11 -19.53
N CYS A 44 -2.98 3.31 -18.65
CA CYS A 44 -4.00 4.35 -18.81
C CYS A 44 -3.41 5.76 -18.87
N ILE A 45 -2.44 6.08 -18.00
CA ILE A 45 -1.76 7.38 -17.99
C ILE A 45 -0.95 7.57 -19.26
N ARG A 46 -0.26 6.51 -19.71
CA ARG A 46 0.53 6.55 -20.94
C ARG A 46 -0.36 6.81 -22.15
N ALA A 47 -1.50 6.13 -22.26
CA ALA A 47 -2.45 6.34 -23.35
C ALA A 47 -2.98 7.78 -23.40
N ILE A 48 -3.27 8.39 -22.23
CA ILE A 48 -3.67 9.81 -22.17
C ILE A 48 -2.52 10.71 -22.62
N SER A 49 -1.29 10.45 -22.17
CA SER A 49 -0.11 11.21 -22.56
C SER A 49 0.19 11.12 -24.05
N ASP A 50 -0.02 9.95 -24.66
CA ASP A 50 0.19 9.75 -26.09
C ASP A 50 -0.83 10.58 -26.90
N VAL A 51 -2.10 10.59 -26.47
CA VAL A 51 -3.15 11.43 -27.11
C VAL A 51 -2.89 12.92 -26.92
N ASP A 52 -2.45 13.34 -25.73
CA ASP A 52 -2.07 14.73 -25.47
C ASP A 52 -0.90 15.15 -26.40
N PHE A 53 0.10 14.29 -26.59
CA PHE A 53 1.21 14.52 -27.51
C PHE A 53 0.78 14.58 -28.98
N GLU A 54 -0.11 13.69 -29.43
CA GLU A 54 -0.61 13.72 -30.81
C GLU A 54 -1.40 14.99 -31.13
N TYR A 55 -2.16 15.50 -30.15
CA TYR A 55 -2.83 16.79 -30.28
C TYR A 55 -1.84 17.96 -30.33
N GLU A 56 -0.81 17.97 -29.46
CA GLU A 56 0.26 18.99 -29.50
C GLU A 56 1.02 18.99 -30.83
N MET A 57 1.20 17.81 -31.43
CA MET A 57 1.78 17.63 -32.77
C MET A 57 0.85 18.07 -33.91
N GLY A 58 -0.39 18.49 -33.61
CA GLY A 58 -1.38 18.90 -34.61
C GLY A 58 -1.93 17.74 -35.45
N LYS A 59 -1.78 16.49 -35.00
CA LYS A 59 -2.29 15.30 -35.70
C LYS A 59 -3.78 15.08 -35.47
N LEU A 60 -4.31 15.55 -34.34
CA LEU A 60 -5.73 15.46 -33.98
C LEU A 60 -6.42 16.82 -34.06
N THR A 61 -7.68 16.79 -34.46
CA THR A 61 -8.59 17.93 -34.28
C THR A 61 -8.92 18.09 -32.79
N LYS A 62 -9.36 19.29 -32.41
CA LYS A 62 -9.72 19.58 -31.01
C LYS A 62 -10.91 18.74 -30.55
N GLU A 63 -11.85 18.50 -31.45
CA GLU A 63 -13.04 17.69 -31.22
C GLU A 63 -12.66 16.23 -30.96
N ASP A 64 -11.82 15.64 -31.82
CA ASP A 64 -11.36 14.26 -31.68
C ASP A 64 -10.50 14.08 -30.43
N TYR A 65 -9.65 15.05 -30.12
CA TYR A 65 -8.85 15.07 -28.91
C TYR A 65 -9.74 15.03 -27.65
N MET A 66 -10.74 15.90 -27.59
CA MET A 66 -11.66 16.00 -26.46
C MET A 66 -12.42 14.69 -26.23
N VAL A 67 -12.94 14.09 -27.30
CA VAL A 67 -13.69 12.82 -27.23
C VAL A 67 -12.79 11.68 -26.78
N THR A 68 -11.61 11.55 -27.39
CA THR A 68 -10.66 10.46 -27.10
C THR A 68 -10.14 10.56 -25.67
N ARG A 69 -9.80 11.77 -25.23
CA ARG A 69 -9.31 12.02 -23.87
C ARG A 69 -10.38 11.75 -22.82
N GLU A 70 -11.62 12.14 -23.07
CA GLU A 70 -12.73 11.87 -22.15
C GLU A 70 -13.01 10.36 -22.05
N PHE A 71 -12.95 9.65 -23.17
CA PHE A 71 -13.07 8.19 -23.20
C PHE A 71 -11.96 7.50 -22.40
N LEU A 72 -10.70 7.90 -22.58
CA LEU A 72 -9.57 7.35 -21.82
C LEU A 72 -9.67 7.66 -20.33
N LYS A 73 -10.12 8.86 -19.95
CA LYS A 73 -10.37 9.18 -18.52
C LYS A 73 -11.42 8.28 -17.90
N ARG A 74 -12.50 7.96 -18.63
CA ARG A 74 -13.54 7.03 -18.14
C ARG A 74 -12.97 5.62 -17.94
N GLN A 75 -12.07 5.16 -18.82
CA GLN A 75 -11.38 3.88 -18.67
C GLN A 75 -10.36 3.87 -17.52
N ALA A 76 -9.69 4.99 -17.26
CA ALA A 76 -8.72 5.11 -16.17
C ALA A 76 -9.37 5.15 -14.77
N ARG A 77 -10.62 5.61 -14.68
CA ARG A 77 -11.36 5.76 -13.42
C ARG A 77 -11.43 4.47 -12.57
N PRO A 78 -11.82 3.29 -13.10
CA PRO A 78 -11.87 2.06 -12.32
C PRO A 78 -10.50 1.63 -11.78
N ALA A 79 -9.41 1.81 -12.54
CA ALA A 79 -8.05 1.48 -12.07
C ALA A 79 -7.61 2.37 -10.90
N LEU A 80 -7.89 3.68 -10.99
CA LEU A 80 -7.61 4.64 -9.92
C LEU A 80 -8.46 4.41 -8.66
N GLU A 81 -9.71 3.98 -8.83
CA GLU A 81 -10.62 3.64 -7.74
C GLU A 81 -10.12 2.40 -6.97
N LYS A 82 -9.71 1.34 -7.67
CA LYS A 82 -9.09 0.15 -7.08
C LYS A 82 -7.82 0.49 -6.28
N GLU A 83 -6.94 1.35 -6.81
CA GLU A 83 -5.71 1.77 -6.11
C GLU A 83 -6.03 2.55 -4.83
N ARG A 84 -6.99 3.48 -4.88
CA ARG A 84 -7.42 4.27 -3.73
C ARG A 84 -8.01 3.39 -2.63
N ASP A 85 -8.84 2.42 -3.00
CA ASP A 85 -9.50 1.53 -2.03
C ASP A 85 -8.49 0.55 -1.43
N PHE A 86 -7.53 0.06 -2.23
CA PHE A 86 -6.40 -0.73 -1.74
C PHE A 86 -5.51 0.08 -0.77
N SER A 87 -5.22 1.35 -1.10
CA SER A 87 -4.45 2.26 -0.24
C SER A 87 -5.17 2.58 1.07
N LYS A 88 -6.50 2.72 1.04
CA LYS A 88 -7.34 2.85 2.25
C LYS A 88 -7.31 1.57 3.10
N GLY A 89 -7.34 0.40 2.47
CA GLY A 89 -7.23 -0.89 3.17
C GLY A 89 -5.88 -1.09 3.86
N ILE A 90 -4.79 -0.59 3.26
CA ILE A 90 -3.45 -0.61 3.88
C ILE A 90 -3.34 0.42 5.01
N THR A 91 -3.88 1.62 4.84
CA THR A 91 -3.82 2.69 5.87
C THR A 91 -4.75 2.44 7.05
N LEU A 92 -5.79 1.60 6.90
CA LEU A 92 -6.68 1.16 7.98
C LEU A 92 -6.11 0.03 8.85
N LYS A 93 -4.97 -0.58 8.49
CA LYS A 93 -4.17 -1.29 9.49
C LYS A 93 -3.31 -0.24 10.18
N PRO A 94 -3.65 0.23 11.40
CA PRO A 94 -2.72 1.05 12.14
C PRO A 94 -1.47 0.19 12.34
N GLY A 95 -0.41 0.49 11.58
CA GLY A 95 0.90 -0.05 11.88
C GLY A 95 1.13 0.27 13.34
N LYS A 96 1.24 -0.78 14.18
CA LYS A 96 1.38 -0.75 15.64
C LYS A 96 1.85 0.62 16.08
N GLU A 97 0.92 1.44 16.57
CA GLU A 97 1.20 2.82 16.93
C GLU A 97 2.39 2.78 17.88
N ILE A 98 3.54 3.25 17.41
CA ILE A 98 4.78 3.15 18.18
C ILE A 98 4.51 3.86 19.50
N SER A 99 4.56 3.08 20.59
CA SER A 99 4.15 3.58 21.91
C SER A 99 4.90 4.88 22.21
N LYS A 100 4.20 5.82 22.83
CA LYS A 100 4.74 7.16 23.15
C LYS A 100 6.07 7.08 23.92
N SER A 101 6.25 6.00 24.69
CA SER A 101 7.51 5.68 25.40
C SER A 101 8.65 5.27 24.46
N LEU A 102 8.39 4.47 23.43
CA LEU A 102 9.41 4.04 22.47
C LEU A 102 9.88 5.23 21.60
N LYS A 103 8.96 6.10 21.18
CA LYS A 103 9.33 7.35 20.47
C LYS A 103 10.28 8.20 21.31
N LYS A 104 9.98 8.39 22.60
CA LYS A 104 10.81 9.17 23.52
C LYS A 104 12.21 8.56 23.72
N SER A 105 12.31 7.22 23.77
CA SER A 105 13.60 6.51 23.86
C SER A 105 14.45 6.73 22.61
N ILE A 106 13.85 6.62 21.43
CA ILE A 106 14.55 6.81 20.15
C ILE A 106 15.06 8.26 20.05
N THR A 107 14.22 9.25 20.35
CA THR A 107 14.62 10.67 20.30
C THR A 107 15.78 10.96 21.26
N LYS A 108 15.79 10.36 22.45
CA LYS A 108 16.87 10.51 23.43
C LYS A 108 18.19 9.91 22.93
N GLU A 109 18.14 8.75 22.28
CA GLU A 109 19.34 8.10 21.74
C GLU A 109 19.91 8.86 20.54
N VAL A 110 19.05 9.36 19.66
CA VAL A 110 19.46 10.22 18.52
C VAL A 110 20.15 11.49 19.02
N LEU A 111 19.59 12.15 20.04
CA LEU A 111 20.21 13.33 20.67
C LEU A 111 21.56 13.00 21.32
N ARG A 112 21.72 11.79 21.90
CA ARG A 112 22.98 11.34 22.49
C ARG A 112 24.06 11.13 21.43
N ILE A 113 23.71 10.55 20.28
CA ILE A 113 24.63 10.30 19.17
C ILE A 113 25.01 11.61 18.47
N CYS A 114 24.03 12.45 18.14
CA CYS A 114 24.27 13.73 17.47
C CYS A 114 24.94 14.76 18.39
N GLY A 115 24.58 14.79 19.67
CA GLY A 115 25.21 15.68 20.66
C GLY A 115 26.68 15.34 20.94
N LYS A 116 27.08 14.06 20.82
CA LYS A 116 28.50 13.67 20.93
C LYS A 116 29.36 14.08 19.73
N LYS A 117 28.75 14.27 18.55
CA LYS A 117 29.47 14.69 17.33
C LYS A 117 29.71 16.19 17.22
N LEU A 118 29.07 17.01 18.07
CA LEU A 118 29.15 18.47 18.04
C LEU A 118 30.21 19.05 19.01
N LEU A 119 30.91 18.19 19.75
CA LEU A 119 31.92 18.55 20.75
C LEU A 119 33.30 17.92 20.48
N SER A 120 33.55 17.46 19.24
CA SER A 120 34.87 17.00 18.78
C SER A 120 35.39 17.87 17.65
#